data_AF-A0A3A6RMQ6-F1
#
_entry.id   AF-A0A3A6RMQ6-F1
#
_cell.length_a   1.000
_cell.length_b   1.000
_cell.length_c   1.000
_cell.angle_alpha   90.00
_cell.angle_beta   90.00
_cell.angle_gamma   90.00
#
_symmetry.space_group_name_H-M   'P 1'
#
loop_
_entity.id
_entity.type
_entity.pdbx_description
1 polymer ?
#
loop_
_entity_poly.entity_id
_entity_poly.type
_entity_poly.pdbx_seq_one_letter_code
_entity_poly.pdbx_strand_id
1 'polypeptide(L)'
;MTVKLELMTDDPEEKQLAVRYWAMSESGEFLEKVIDLVPFRHINHSGTLASHVRQLCRAFDENLTCPYCEASMEVKSRSAVKKYPQKSYRPCPDCEETHALQARAEQAAAAAELESRLDAYRERLPCDPIDYGH
;
A
#
# COMPACT_ATOMS: atom_id res chain seq x y z
N MET A 1 1.94 18.23 14.47
CA MET A 1 2.15 17.83 13.06
C MET A 1 2.14 16.32 13.01
N THR A 2 1.32 15.73 12.14
CA THR A 2 1.15 14.26 12.11
C THR A 2 1.04 13.71 10.69
N VAL A 3 0.86 14.57 9.68
CA VAL A 3 0.75 14.14 8.28
C VAL A 3 1.75 14.91 7.44
N LYS A 4 2.64 14.17 6.77
CA LYS A 4 3.60 14.68 5.80
C LYS A 4 3.01 14.59 4.40
N LEU A 5 3.11 15.67 3.63
CA LEU A 5 2.61 15.72 2.26
C LEU A 5 3.74 15.69 1.24
N GLU A 6 3.54 14.88 0.21
CA GLU A 6 4.31 14.91 -1.03
C GLU A 6 3.40 15.46 -2.13
N LEU A 7 3.64 16.71 -2.54
CA LEU A 7 2.83 17.40 -3.54
C LEU A 7 3.25 16.95 -4.95
N MET A 8 2.27 16.64 -5.80
CA MET A 8 2.45 16.13 -7.17
C MET A 8 1.98 17.14 -8.24
N THR A 9 1.54 18.32 -7.81
CA THR A 9 1.10 19.42 -8.68
C THR A 9 2.02 20.61 -8.51
N ASP A 10 2.15 21.42 -9.56
CA ASP A 10 2.85 22.71 -9.52
C ASP A 10 1.95 23.92 -9.32
N ASP A 11 0.65 23.74 -9.50
CA ASP A 11 -0.35 24.81 -9.38
C ASP A 11 -0.45 25.31 -7.92
N PRO A 12 -0.26 26.62 -7.67
CA PRO A 12 -0.25 27.16 -6.32
C PRO A 12 -1.59 27.05 -5.60
N GLU A 13 -2.72 27.13 -6.30
CA GLU A 13 -4.05 26.98 -5.69
C GLU A 13 -4.29 25.53 -5.27
N GLU A 14 -3.87 24.57 -6.10
CA GLU A 14 -3.99 23.15 -5.81
C GLU A 14 -3.06 22.73 -4.66
N LYS A 15 -1.83 23.26 -4.61
CA LYS A 15 -0.94 23.10 -3.45
C LYS A 15 -1.59 23.61 -2.18
N GLN A 16 -2.17 24.81 -2.22
CA GLN A 16 -2.83 25.40 -1.05
C GLN A 16 -4.06 24.59 -0.62
N LEU A 17 -4.85 24.10 -1.57
CA LEU A 17 -5.97 23.22 -1.27
C LEU A 17 -5.51 21.93 -0.57
N ALA A 18 -4.48 21.26 -1.09
CA ALA A 18 -3.95 20.04 -0.50
C ALA A 18 -3.43 20.26 0.93
N VAL A 19 -2.70 21.37 1.15
CA VAL A 19 -2.22 21.75 2.49
C VAL A 19 -3.37 22.02 3.43
N ARG A 20 -4.35 22.85 3.06
CA ARG A 20 -5.55 23.11 3.88
C ARG A 20 -6.35 21.84 4.14
N TYR A 21 -6.44 20.96 3.15
CA TYR A 21 -7.14 19.71 3.30
C TYR A 21 -6.48 18.80 4.36
N TRP A 22 -5.17 18.77 4.46
CA TRP A 22 -4.47 17.93 5.44
C TRP A 22 -4.01 18.70 6.68
N ALA A 23 -4.38 19.98 6.81
CA ALA A 23 -3.98 20.80 7.93
C ALA A 23 -4.60 20.28 9.24
N MET A 24 -3.75 20.01 10.22
CA MET A 24 -4.14 19.49 11.52
C MET A 24 -3.57 20.35 12.65
N SER A 25 -4.33 20.47 13.73
CA SER A 25 -3.89 21.03 14.99
C SER A 25 -2.85 20.13 15.66
N GLU A 26 -2.20 20.65 16.71
CA GLU A 26 -1.31 19.87 17.56
C GLU A 26 -2.04 18.73 18.29
N SER A 27 -3.34 18.87 18.53
CA SER A 27 -4.20 17.84 19.15
C SER A 27 -4.61 16.71 18.19
N GLY A 28 -4.24 16.81 16.91
CA GLY A 28 -4.58 15.83 15.89
C GLY A 28 -5.97 16.01 15.28
N GLU A 29 -6.55 17.21 15.36
CA GLU A 29 -7.84 17.55 14.76
C GLU A 29 -7.64 18.30 13.45
N PHE A 30 -8.45 18.00 12.43
CA PHE A 30 -8.40 18.75 11.17
C PHE A 30 -8.88 20.19 11.38
N LEU A 31 -8.10 21.16 10.90
CA LEU A 31 -8.40 22.58 11.11
C LEU A 31 -9.68 23.02 10.37
N GLU A 32 -9.95 22.44 9.21
CA GLU A 32 -11.10 22.79 8.37
C GLU A 32 -11.94 21.55 8.04
N LYS A 33 -13.27 21.68 8.01
CA LYS A 33 -14.12 20.59 7.52
C LYS A 33 -14.04 20.55 5.99
N VAL A 34 -14.19 19.35 5.43
CA VAL A 34 -14.13 19.17 3.96
C VAL A 34 -15.20 19.98 3.22
N ILE A 35 -16.36 20.20 3.86
CA ILE A 35 -17.44 21.00 3.28
C ILE A 35 -17.10 22.49 3.18
N ASP A 36 -16.18 22.98 4.01
CA ASP A 36 -15.76 24.39 4.02
C ASP A 36 -14.69 24.67 2.94
N LEU A 37 -14.16 23.62 2.32
CA LEU A 37 -13.18 23.68 1.23
C LEU A 37 -13.82 23.67 -0.16
N VAL A 38 -15.15 23.54 -0.24
CA VAL A 38 -15.91 23.70 -1.48
C VAL A 38 -16.67 25.04 -1.47
N PRO A 39 -16.88 25.67 -2.62
CA PRO A 39 -16.45 25.25 -3.95
C PRO A 39 -14.94 25.46 -4.17
N PHE A 40 -14.31 24.55 -4.90
CA PHE A 40 -12.97 24.74 -5.44
C PHE A 40 -13.02 24.56 -6.96
N ARG A 41 -12.86 25.65 -7.71
CA ARG A 41 -13.05 25.68 -9.16
C ARG A 41 -14.42 25.11 -9.56
N HIS A 42 -14.44 23.93 -10.20
CA HIS A 42 -15.65 23.24 -10.65
C HIS A 42 -16.15 22.19 -9.64
N ILE A 43 -15.45 21.98 -8.52
CA ILE A 43 -15.77 20.97 -7.51
C ILE A 43 -16.67 21.59 -6.44
N ASN A 44 -17.92 21.11 -6.39
CA ASN A 44 -18.93 21.58 -5.44
C ASN A 44 -19.28 20.56 -4.34
N HIS A 45 -18.77 19.33 -4.44
CA HIS A 45 -19.10 18.24 -3.53
C HIS A 45 -17.86 17.73 -2.79
N SER A 46 -17.99 17.58 -1.47
CA SER A 46 -16.91 17.16 -0.57
C SER A 46 -16.34 15.77 -0.90
N GLY A 47 -17.17 14.84 -1.38
CA GLY A 47 -16.72 13.52 -1.84
C GLY A 47 -15.79 13.60 -3.05
N THR A 48 -16.14 14.43 -4.03
CA THR A 48 -15.33 14.69 -5.22
C THR A 48 -14.04 15.43 -4.88
N LEU A 49 -14.10 16.37 -3.92
CA LEU A 49 -12.92 17.09 -3.43
C LEU A 49 -11.87 16.13 -2.85
N ALA A 50 -12.27 15.17 -2.01
CA ALA A 50 -11.34 14.20 -1.44
C ALA A 50 -10.68 13.33 -2.52
N SER A 51 -11.40 12.98 -3.59
CA SER A 51 -10.83 12.26 -4.73
C SER A 51 -9.82 13.13 -5.50
N HIS A 52 -10.15 14.41 -5.70
CA HIS A 52 -9.26 15.33 -6.39
C HIS A 52 -7.97 15.57 -5.60
N VAL A 53 -8.05 15.80 -4.29
CA VAL A 53 -6.85 16.00 -3.43
C VAL A 53 -5.87 14.82 -3.49
N ARG A 54 -6.35 13.58 -3.65
CA ARG A 54 -5.46 12.40 -3.83
C ARG A 54 -4.69 12.41 -5.15
N GLN A 55 -5.14 13.16 -6.15
CA GLN A 55 -4.41 13.35 -7.40
C GLN A 55 -3.35 14.44 -7.25
N LEU A 56 -3.55 15.37 -6.31
CA LEU A 56 -2.66 16.51 -6.07
C LEU A 56 -1.50 16.18 -5.14
N CYS A 57 -1.67 15.19 -4.25
CA CYS A 57 -0.67 14.86 -3.24
C CYS A 57 -0.79 13.42 -2.73
N ARG A 58 0.33 12.91 -2.21
CA ARG A 58 0.38 11.75 -1.32
C ARG A 58 0.51 12.23 0.12
N ALA A 59 -0.25 11.63 1.02
CA ALA A 59 -0.25 11.98 2.43
C ALA A 59 0.27 10.80 3.24
N PHE A 60 1.25 11.03 4.09
CA PHE A 60 1.88 10.03 4.95
C PHE A 60 1.61 10.36 6.41
N ASP A 61 1.02 9.43 7.14
CA ASP A 61 0.75 9.58 8.57
C ASP A 61 1.98 9.18 9.38
N GLU A 62 2.57 10.14 10.09
CA GLU A 62 3.74 9.97 10.94
C GLU A 62 3.42 9.14 12.19
N ASN A 63 2.14 9.09 12.60
CA ASN A 63 1.69 8.23 13.69
C ASN A 63 1.41 6.79 13.25
N LEU A 64 1.44 6.49 11.95
CA LEU A 64 1.21 5.14 11.44
C LEU A 64 2.45 4.65 10.72
N THR A 65 3.21 3.74 11.34
CA THR A 65 4.46 3.25 10.77
C THR A 65 4.37 1.80 10.28
N CYS A 66 5.19 1.46 9.28
CA CYS A 66 5.33 0.10 8.80
C CYS A 66 5.86 -0.82 9.92
N PRO A 67 5.30 -2.03 10.09
CA PRO A 67 5.79 -2.96 11.10
C PRO A 67 7.22 -3.48 10.86
N TYR A 68 7.72 -3.38 9.63
CA TYR A 68 9.03 -3.93 9.22
C TYR A 68 10.12 -2.86 9.06
N CYS A 69 9.84 -1.77 8.34
CA CYS A 69 10.83 -0.72 8.04
C CYS A 69 10.61 0.59 8.80
N GLU A 70 9.57 0.67 9.63
CA GLU A 70 9.22 1.85 10.45
C GLU A 70 8.91 3.14 9.66
N ALA A 71 8.89 3.08 8.32
CA ALA A 71 8.50 4.19 7.48
C ALA A 71 7.03 4.60 7.72
N SER A 72 6.75 5.90 7.64
CA SER A 72 5.39 6.45 7.72
C SER A 72 4.52 5.91 6.59
N MET A 73 3.27 5.55 6.90
CA MET A 73 2.36 4.89 5.98
C MET A 73 1.52 5.92 5.22
N GLU A 74 1.31 5.67 3.92
CA GLU A 74 0.42 6.49 3.11
C GLU A 74 -1.04 6.32 3.55
N VAL A 75 -1.75 7.44 3.75
CA VAL A 75 -3.16 7.51 4.12
C VAL A 75 -4.00 8.10 2.99
N LYS A 76 -5.01 7.34 2.55
CA LYS A 76 -5.91 7.76 1.46
C LYS A 76 -7.13 8.55 1.95
N SER A 77 -7.34 8.67 3.25
CA SER A 77 -8.45 9.44 3.80
C SER A 77 -8.09 10.04 5.14
N ARG A 78 -8.72 11.18 5.46
CA ARG A 78 -8.64 11.80 6.78
C ARG A 78 -9.06 10.88 7.92
N SER A 79 -10.01 9.96 7.67
CA SER A 79 -10.45 8.96 8.64
C SER A 79 -9.43 7.85 8.92
N ALA A 80 -8.43 7.67 8.05
CA ALA A 80 -7.38 6.68 8.25
C ALA A 80 -6.25 7.18 9.16
N VAL A 81 -6.15 8.51 9.35
CA VAL A 81 -5.13 9.15 10.18
C VAL A 81 -5.28 8.75 11.64
N LYS A 82 -4.15 8.47 12.28
CA LYS A 82 -4.08 8.01 13.66
C LYS A 82 -3.78 9.17 14.59
N LYS A 83 -4.56 9.25 15.67
CA LYS A 83 -4.35 10.22 16.73
C LYS A 83 -3.09 9.93 17.57
N TYR A 84 -2.72 8.65 17.67
CA TYR A 84 -1.59 8.20 18.48
C TYR A 84 -0.66 7.31 17.66
N PRO A 85 0.66 7.35 17.93
CA PRO A 85 1.64 6.48 17.30
C PRO A 85 1.26 5.00 17.43
N GLN A 86 1.24 4.28 16.32
CA GLN A 86 0.99 2.85 16.25
C GLN A 86 1.63 2.22 15.01
N LYS A 87 1.90 0.91 15.10
CA LYS A 87 2.34 0.13 13.96
C LYS A 87 1.12 -0.30 13.13
N SER A 88 1.26 -0.22 11.82
CA SER A 88 0.29 -0.78 10.88
C SER A 88 0.25 -2.31 11.01
N TYR A 89 -0.93 -2.89 10.82
CA TYR A 89 -1.07 -4.34 10.69
C TYR A 89 -0.51 -4.86 9.35
N ARG A 90 -0.46 -4.01 8.32
CA ARG A 90 0.05 -4.35 6.99
C ARG A 90 1.43 -3.73 6.75
N PRO A 91 2.32 -4.42 6.00
CA PRO A 91 3.55 -3.82 5.49
C PRO A 91 3.28 -2.58 4.63
N CYS A 92 4.28 -1.71 4.49
CA CYS A 92 4.28 -0.70 3.42
C CYS A 92 4.45 -1.38 2.05
N PRO A 93 4.12 -0.69 0.94
CA PRO A 93 4.24 -1.26 -0.41
C PRO A 93 5.61 -1.88 -0.71
N ASP A 94 6.69 -1.21 -0.30
CA ASP A 94 8.06 -1.70 -0.54
C ASP A 94 8.34 -3.01 0.22
N CYS A 95 7.90 -3.09 1.48
CA CYS A 95 8.03 -4.32 2.28
C CYS A 95 7.12 -5.43 1.74
N GLU A 96 5.90 -5.09 1.30
CA GLU A 96 4.97 -6.04 0.70
C GLU A 96 5.55 -6.65 -0.58
N GLU A 97 6.14 -5.83 -1.46
CA GLU A 97 6.81 -6.29 -2.67
C GLU A 97 8.02 -7.16 -2.35
N THR A 98 8.86 -6.75 -1.40
CA THR A 98 10.04 -7.51 -0.97
C THR A 98 9.64 -8.91 -0.47
N HIS A 99 8.63 -8.98 0.40
CA HIS A 99 8.12 -10.25 0.92
C HIS A 99 7.49 -11.10 -0.18
N ALA A 100 6.75 -10.48 -1.11
CA ALA A 100 6.16 -11.18 -2.24
C ALA A 100 7.22 -11.73 -3.21
N LEU A 101 8.36 -11.05 -3.37
CA LEU A 101 9.49 -11.52 -4.17
C LEU A 101 10.18 -12.71 -3.50
N GLN A 102 10.42 -12.64 -2.19
CA GLN A 102 10.99 -13.74 -1.41
C GLN A 102 10.11 -14.98 -1.48
N ALA A 103 8.81 -14.84 -1.25
CA ALA A 103 7.85 -15.95 -1.34
C ALA A 103 7.84 -16.60 -2.74
N ARG A 104 7.92 -15.79 -3.81
CA ARG A 104 8.02 -16.31 -5.19
C ARG A 104 9.32 -17.08 -5.42
N ALA A 105 10.44 -16.60 -4.90
CA ALA A 105 11.73 -17.29 -5.01
C ALA A 105 11.72 -18.63 -4.24
N GLU A 106 11.17 -18.65 -3.03
CA GLU A 106 11.01 -19.86 -2.23
C GLU A 106 10.12 -20.90 -2.92
N GLN A 107 8.99 -20.46 -3.48
CA GLN A 107 8.10 -21.33 -4.25
C GLN A 107 8.79 -21.90 -5.50
N ALA A 108 9.54 -21.09 -6.23
CA ALA A 108 10.28 -21.54 -7.40
C ALA A 108 11.36 -22.57 -7.03
N ALA A 109 12.10 -22.35 -5.93
CA ALA A 109 13.09 -23.30 -5.44
C ALA A 109 12.46 -24.64 -5.03
N ALA A 110 11.34 -24.59 -4.28
CA ALA A 110 10.61 -25.79 -3.88
C ALA A 110 10.04 -26.56 -5.09
N ALA A 111 9.55 -25.85 -6.12
CA ALA A 111 9.06 -26.46 -7.35
C ALA A 111 10.21 -27.16 -8.12
N ALA A 112 11.36 -26.50 -8.27
CA ALA A 112 12.53 -27.09 -8.94
C ALA A 112 13.07 -28.32 -8.20
N GLU A 113 13.08 -28.30 -6.86
CA GLU A 113 13.46 -29.48 -6.07
C GLU A 113 12.47 -30.64 -6.29
N LEU A 114 11.18 -30.35 -6.28
CA LEU A 114 10.15 -31.36 -6.53
C LEU A 114 10.26 -31.95 -7.94
N GLU A 115 10.48 -31.11 -8.95
CA GLU A 115 10.66 -31.53 -10.35
C GLU A 115 11.88 -32.44 -10.50
N SER A 116 13.02 -32.06 -9.91
CA SER A 116 14.23 -32.89 -9.88
C SER A 116 13.98 -34.27 -9.23
N ARG A 117 13.23 -34.30 -8.12
CA ARG A 117 12.83 -35.56 -7.46
C ARG A 117 11.90 -36.41 -8.32
N LEU A 118 10.96 -35.78 -9.03
CA LEU A 118 10.04 -36.48 -9.94
C LEU A 118 10.78 -37.06 -11.13
N ASP A 119 11.71 -36.33 -11.73
CA ASP A 119 12.51 -36.82 -12.84
C ASP A 119 13.41 -37.98 -12.42
N ALA A 120 14.09 -37.87 -11.28
CA ALA A 120 14.85 -38.98 -10.71
C ALA A 120 13.99 -40.22 -10.40
N TYR A 121 12.72 -40.02 -10.05
CA TYR A 121 11.76 -41.13 -9.87
C TYR A 121 11.34 -41.73 -11.21
N ARG A 122 11.07 -40.89 -12.23
CA ARG A 122 10.69 -41.32 -13.58
C ARG A 122 11.79 -42.15 -14.24
N GLU A 123 13.05 -41.78 -14.06
CA GLU A 123 14.20 -42.56 -14.54
C GLU A 123 14.29 -43.97 -13.91
N ARG A 124 13.75 -44.14 -12.70
CA ARG A 124 13.74 -45.43 -11.99
C ARG A 124 12.50 -46.27 -12.27
N LEU A 125 11.51 -45.72 -12.97
CA LEU A 125 10.32 -46.50 -13.32
C LEU A 125 10.67 -47.55 -14.38
N PRO A 126 10.26 -48.81 -14.18
CA PRO A 126 10.44 -49.84 -15.19
C PRO A 126 9.68 -49.44 -16.46
N CYS A 127 10.35 -49.51 -17.61
CA CYS A 127 9.79 -49.24 -18.93
C CYS A 127 9.34 -50.53 -19.64
N ASP A 128 9.21 -51.62 -18.88
CA ASP A 128 8.77 -52.90 -19.43
C ASP A 128 7.25 -52.89 -19.61
N PRO A 129 6.72 -53.52 -20.68
CA PRO A 129 5.29 -53.69 -20.87
C PRO A 129 4.67 -54.38 -19.64
N ILE A 130 3.70 -53.72 -19.01
CA ILE A 130 2.92 -54.35 -17.96
C ILE A 130 1.99 -55.35 -18.64
N ASP A 131 2.33 -56.64 -18.54
CA ASP A 131 1.47 -57.72 -19.01
C ASP A 131 0.32 -57.90 -18.01
N TYR A 132 -0.90 -57.57 -18.44
CA TYR A 132 -2.13 -57.76 -17.67
C TYR A 132 -2.80 -59.12 -17.97
N GLY A 133 -2.07 -60.06 -18.61
CA GLY A 133 -2.57 -61.38 -18.95
C GLY A 133 -2.87 -62.25 -17.72
N HIS A 134 -4.16 -62.43 -17.46
CA HIS A 134 -4.70 -63.56 -16.71
C HIS A 134 -4.90 -64.77 -17.62
#